data_AF-A0A0A1T4W8-F1
#
_entry.id   AF-A0A0A1T4W8-F1
#
_cell.length_a   1.000
_cell.length_b   1.000
_cell.length_c   1.000
_cell.angle_alpha   90.00
_cell.angle_beta   90.00
_cell.angle_gamma   90.00
#
_symmetry.space_group_name_H-M   'P 1'
#
loop_
_entity.id
_entity.type
_entity.pdbx_description
1 polymer ?
#
loop_
_entity_poly.entity_id
_entity_poly.type
_entity_poly.pdbx_seq_one_letter_code
_entity_poly.pdbx_strand_id
1 'polypeptide(L)'
;MPSPSSLLTLAVAITSASASFSGFNYGSTFTTGAPKQQGDFEAEFKAAANLKGTDGIFRSARLYTMVQAGTADQPISAIQAAINTKTTLLLGLWASGNGFQNEINALKKTIDQYCSKLDGLVAGISIGSEDLYRDSDLGKKNSNGLPGANAQTLVNYIKQVRDTVKGSCLKDAPIGHVDTWSAYVDGANKPVIDALDWLGMDTYPYFEDDKDNQIANGRDLYLAALQKIQNAGPGKPIWVTETGWPVSGKKSGGAVPSKENAQDYWQKVGCPMFGKTNVWWYTMQDAEPQTPNPSFGVIGSDLNSEPLFDLSCKGHENPPAPASSSAPASASKSSAPASQSSSAPASNQSSSKPTTTEASKGPATSQPTTMATTNGNGNGSNTQGQSKPTQSANNGGSSDNNNKPSQTTSAAGSKPSVGAAGNLNAFGAAGAAVVLAALAL
;
A
#
# COMPACT_ATOMS: atom_id res chain seq x y z
N MET A 1 -44.08 34.34 -44.54
CA MET A 1 -43.04 34.25 -43.48
C MET A 1 -42.82 32.77 -43.19
N PRO A 2 -41.64 32.20 -43.42
CA PRO A 2 -41.30 30.84 -42.96
C PRO A 2 -41.06 30.83 -41.45
N SER A 3 -41.36 29.71 -40.78
CA SER A 3 -41.03 29.52 -39.36
C SER A 3 -39.54 29.16 -39.20
N PRO A 4 -38.82 29.65 -38.17
CA PRO A 4 -37.44 29.26 -37.93
C PRO A 4 -37.37 27.81 -37.44
N SER A 5 -36.63 26.95 -38.15
CA SER A 5 -36.37 25.58 -37.73
C SER A 5 -35.32 25.55 -36.61
N SER A 6 -35.72 25.10 -35.42
CA SER A 6 -34.79 24.86 -34.31
C SER A 6 -33.82 23.72 -34.63
N LEU A 7 -32.57 24.05 -34.99
CA LEU A 7 -31.48 23.08 -35.08
C LEU A 7 -31.13 22.57 -33.69
N LEU A 8 -31.50 21.33 -33.40
CA LEU A 8 -31.17 20.65 -32.15
C LEU A 8 -29.75 20.08 -32.24
N THR A 9 -28.75 20.87 -31.84
CA THR A 9 -27.33 20.46 -31.85
C THR A 9 -27.08 19.35 -30.83
N LEU A 10 -27.12 18.10 -31.28
CA LEU A 10 -26.81 16.94 -30.45
C LEU A 10 -25.30 16.89 -30.18
N ALA A 11 -24.88 17.45 -29.04
CA ALA A 11 -23.51 17.38 -28.57
C ALA A 11 -23.15 15.94 -28.20
N VAL A 12 -22.52 15.22 -29.12
CA VAL A 12 -21.92 13.91 -28.84
C VAL A 12 -20.74 14.13 -27.90
N ALA A 13 -20.97 13.85 -26.61
CA ALA A 13 -19.90 13.77 -25.63
C ALA A 13 -19.03 12.56 -25.99
N ILE A 14 -17.92 12.81 -26.69
CA ILE A 14 -16.87 11.83 -26.87
C ILE A 14 -16.21 11.64 -25.50
N THR A 15 -16.71 10.68 -24.72
CA THR A 15 -15.95 10.13 -23.60
C THR A 15 -14.72 9.44 -24.18
N SER A 16 -13.63 10.18 -24.25
CA SER A 16 -12.28 9.62 -24.37
C SER A 16 -12.12 8.63 -23.23
N ALA A 17 -12.26 7.34 -23.54
CA ALA A 17 -12.03 6.28 -22.58
C ALA A 17 -10.53 6.29 -22.25
N SER A 18 -10.18 6.89 -21.11
CA SER A 18 -8.81 6.83 -20.56
C SER A 18 -8.40 5.37 -20.48
N ALA A 19 -7.41 4.98 -21.30
CA ALA A 19 -6.97 3.60 -21.37
C ALA A 19 -6.51 3.15 -19.98
N SER A 20 -7.18 2.15 -19.40
CA SER A 20 -6.83 1.65 -18.08
C SER A 20 -5.45 1.01 -18.11
N PHE A 21 -4.65 1.26 -17.10
CA PHE A 21 -3.34 0.64 -16.97
C PHE A 21 -3.50 -0.85 -16.65
N SER A 22 -2.86 -1.72 -17.43
CA SER A 22 -2.74 -3.15 -17.11
C SER A 22 -1.26 -3.51 -17.07
N GLY A 23 -0.83 -4.18 -16.02
CA GLY A 23 0.58 -4.33 -15.70
C GLY A 23 0.89 -5.37 -14.63
N PHE A 24 2.13 -5.33 -14.15
CA PHE A 24 2.64 -6.21 -13.10
C PHE A 24 3.40 -5.42 -12.02
N ASN A 25 3.81 -6.12 -10.96
CA ASN A 25 4.51 -5.59 -9.80
C ASN A 25 6.02 -5.87 -9.85
N TYR A 26 6.84 -4.82 -9.74
CA TYR A 26 8.29 -4.90 -9.97
C TYR A 26 9.09 -4.46 -8.73
N GLY A 27 9.65 -5.44 -8.01
CA GLY A 27 10.57 -5.21 -6.90
C GLY A 27 11.92 -4.63 -7.35
N SER A 28 12.59 -3.88 -6.47
CA SER A 28 13.89 -3.21 -6.76
C SER A 28 15.13 -4.13 -6.69
N THR A 29 14.93 -5.39 -6.31
CA THR A 29 15.98 -6.42 -6.16
C THR A 29 15.53 -7.77 -6.73
N PHE A 30 16.51 -8.63 -7.02
CA PHE A 30 16.29 -10.08 -7.19
C PHE A 30 16.02 -10.75 -5.83
N THR A 31 15.62 -12.03 -5.79
CA THR A 31 15.34 -12.74 -4.51
C THR A 31 16.59 -12.95 -3.64
N THR A 32 17.78 -12.74 -4.20
CA THR A 32 19.07 -12.68 -3.46
C THR A 32 19.30 -11.34 -2.73
N GLY A 33 18.42 -10.35 -2.89
CA GLY A 33 18.63 -8.98 -2.42
C GLY A 33 19.59 -8.16 -3.29
N ALA A 34 20.09 -8.71 -4.41
CA ALA A 34 20.94 -8.00 -5.35
C ALA A 34 20.13 -6.88 -6.08
N PRO A 35 20.62 -5.63 -6.16
CA PRO A 35 19.93 -4.55 -6.86
C PRO A 35 19.73 -4.78 -8.36
N LYS A 36 18.48 -4.68 -8.82
CA LYS A 36 18.17 -4.62 -10.26
C LYS A 36 18.66 -3.31 -10.87
N GLN A 37 19.12 -3.39 -12.11
CA GLN A 37 19.62 -2.29 -12.94
C GLN A 37 18.66 -2.01 -14.11
N GLN A 38 18.93 -0.93 -14.85
CA GLN A 38 18.09 -0.53 -16.00
C GLN A 38 17.87 -1.66 -17.01
N GLY A 39 18.91 -2.44 -17.31
CA GLY A 39 18.85 -3.55 -18.26
C GLY A 39 17.90 -4.67 -17.83
N ASP A 40 17.81 -4.93 -16.53
CA ASP A 40 16.94 -5.95 -15.96
C ASP A 40 15.47 -5.52 -16.10
N PHE A 41 15.14 -4.30 -15.63
CA PHE A 41 13.80 -3.73 -15.81
C PHE A 41 13.41 -3.60 -17.29
N GLU A 42 14.34 -3.23 -18.17
CA GLU A 42 14.09 -3.21 -19.61
C GLU A 42 13.76 -4.59 -20.17
N ALA A 43 14.41 -5.66 -19.70
CA ALA A 43 14.11 -7.03 -20.10
C ALA A 43 12.73 -7.46 -19.57
N GLU A 44 12.43 -7.23 -18.29
CA GLU A 44 11.15 -7.59 -17.68
C GLU A 44 9.97 -6.83 -18.31
N PHE A 45 10.15 -5.54 -18.63
CA PHE A 45 9.13 -4.74 -19.33
C PHE A 45 8.91 -5.20 -20.78
N LYS A 46 9.96 -5.65 -21.47
CA LYS A 46 9.85 -6.22 -22.82
C LYS A 46 9.18 -7.60 -22.78
N ALA A 47 9.45 -8.42 -21.77
CA ALA A 47 8.78 -9.70 -21.56
C ALA A 47 7.27 -9.51 -21.32
N ALA A 48 6.88 -8.63 -20.39
CA ALA A 48 5.47 -8.32 -20.11
C ALA A 48 4.70 -7.86 -21.37
N ALA A 49 5.30 -6.95 -22.15
CA ALA A 49 4.69 -6.42 -23.36
C ALA A 49 4.57 -7.44 -24.53
N ASN A 50 5.26 -8.58 -24.46
CA ASN A 50 5.20 -9.66 -25.45
C ASN A 50 4.62 -10.97 -24.87
N LEU A 51 4.01 -10.91 -23.69
CA LEU A 51 3.61 -12.09 -22.92
C LEU A 51 2.49 -12.87 -23.66
N LYS A 52 2.79 -14.14 -23.99
CA LYS A 52 1.94 -15.02 -24.81
C LYS A 52 0.51 -15.10 -24.25
N GLY A 53 -0.48 -14.92 -25.12
CA GLY A 53 -1.92 -14.98 -24.77
C GLY A 53 -2.52 -13.67 -24.25
N THR A 54 -1.73 -12.62 -24.01
CA THR A 54 -2.20 -11.35 -23.43
C THR A 54 -2.44 -10.22 -24.43
N ASP A 55 -2.24 -10.48 -25.73
CA ASP A 55 -2.34 -9.52 -26.84
C ASP A 55 -1.57 -8.19 -26.62
N GLY A 56 -0.52 -8.21 -25.78
CA GLY A 56 0.36 -7.08 -25.48
C GLY A 56 -0.22 -6.03 -24.54
N ILE A 57 -1.26 -6.36 -23.76
CA ILE A 57 -1.94 -5.41 -22.87
C ILE A 57 -1.12 -5.02 -21.62
N PHE A 58 -0.21 -5.87 -21.16
CA PHE A 58 0.60 -5.64 -19.96
C PHE A 58 1.78 -4.70 -20.23
N ARG A 59 1.49 -3.39 -20.19
CA ARG A 59 2.44 -2.31 -20.47
C ARG A 59 2.49 -1.25 -19.37
N SER A 60 2.17 -1.65 -18.15
CA SER A 60 2.33 -0.85 -16.94
C SER A 60 3.16 -1.58 -15.89
N ALA A 61 3.83 -0.81 -15.04
CA ALA A 61 4.66 -1.29 -13.94
C ALA A 61 4.36 -0.53 -12.67
N ARG A 62 4.00 -1.25 -11.61
CA ARG A 62 3.96 -0.73 -10.24
C ARG A 62 5.32 -0.95 -9.60
N LEU A 63 5.91 0.14 -9.10
CA LEU A 63 7.15 0.15 -8.34
C LEU A 63 6.82 0.30 -6.85
N TYR A 64 7.63 -0.30 -5.97
CA TYR A 64 7.46 -0.20 -4.51
C TYR A 64 8.21 0.98 -3.87
N THR A 65 9.18 1.55 -4.59
CA THR A 65 10.12 2.57 -4.11
C THR A 65 10.62 3.41 -5.28
N MET A 66 10.89 4.69 -5.02
CA MET A 66 11.60 5.60 -5.92
C MET A 66 13.12 5.42 -5.84
N VAL A 67 13.63 4.69 -4.84
CA VAL A 67 15.05 4.56 -4.54
C VAL A 67 15.67 3.38 -5.30
N GLN A 68 16.76 3.65 -6.02
CA GLN A 68 17.63 2.62 -6.58
C GLN A 68 18.26 1.81 -5.45
N ALA A 69 17.95 0.52 -5.37
CA ALA A 69 18.55 -0.39 -4.40
C ALA A 69 20.08 -0.35 -4.48
N GLY A 70 20.75 -0.40 -3.32
CA GLY A 70 22.19 -0.16 -3.20
C GLY A 70 22.59 1.33 -3.10
N THR A 71 21.66 2.27 -3.22
CA THR A 71 21.89 3.70 -2.98
C THR A 71 21.10 4.20 -1.76
N ALA A 72 21.42 5.40 -1.26
CA ALA A 72 20.61 6.03 -0.22
C ALA A 72 19.29 6.57 -0.77
N ASP A 73 19.35 7.34 -1.85
CA ASP A 73 18.24 8.20 -2.30
C ASP A 73 18.34 8.59 -3.80
N GLN A 74 18.91 7.74 -4.66
CA GLN A 74 18.97 7.99 -6.12
C GLN A 74 17.72 7.42 -6.83
N PRO A 75 17.25 8.02 -7.94
CA PRO A 75 16.11 7.49 -8.71
C PRO A 75 16.32 6.04 -9.16
N ILE A 76 15.31 5.19 -8.94
CA ILE A 76 15.29 3.79 -9.39
C ILE A 76 15.43 3.69 -10.91
N SER A 77 16.35 2.84 -11.37
CA SER A 77 16.69 2.70 -12.79
C SER A 77 15.53 2.21 -13.68
N ALA A 78 14.49 1.62 -13.09
CA ALA A 78 13.21 1.31 -13.71
C ALA A 78 12.58 2.52 -14.44
N ILE A 79 12.82 3.75 -13.97
CA ILE A 79 12.29 4.98 -14.59
C ILE A 79 12.88 5.19 -15.99
N GLN A 80 14.21 5.02 -16.15
CA GLN A 80 14.85 5.13 -17.46
C GLN A 80 14.55 3.92 -18.35
N ALA A 81 14.34 2.73 -17.77
CA ALA A 81 13.84 1.57 -18.51
C ALA A 81 12.45 1.82 -19.11
N ALA A 82 11.51 2.35 -18.32
CA ALA A 82 10.14 2.65 -18.75
C ALA A 82 10.09 3.71 -19.86
N ILE A 83 10.94 4.74 -19.79
CA ILE A 83 11.12 5.75 -20.85
C ILE A 83 11.58 5.10 -22.17
N ASN A 84 12.40 4.05 -22.10
CA ASN A 84 12.92 3.35 -23.28
C ASN A 84 11.90 2.36 -23.87
N THR A 85 11.14 1.64 -23.04
CA THR A 85 10.15 0.64 -23.48
C THR A 85 8.76 1.20 -23.77
N LYS A 86 8.50 2.46 -23.36
CA LYS A 86 7.15 3.05 -23.28
C LYS A 86 6.22 2.20 -22.39
N THR A 87 6.75 1.82 -21.23
CA THR A 87 5.98 1.26 -20.12
C THR A 87 5.47 2.40 -19.25
N THR A 88 4.22 2.33 -18.80
CA THR A 88 3.64 3.31 -17.88
C THR A 88 3.97 2.95 -16.42
N LEU A 89 4.10 3.95 -15.56
CA LEU A 89 4.55 3.78 -14.17
C LEU A 89 3.49 4.18 -13.16
N LEU A 90 3.17 3.28 -12.23
CA LEU A 90 2.69 3.64 -10.91
C LEU A 90 3.91 3.77 -9.99
N LEU A 91 4.22 5.01 -9.61
CA LEU A 91 5.39 5.38 -8.82
C LEU A 91 5.12 5.16 -7.33
N GLY A 92 5.65 4.09 -6.74
CA GLY A 92 5.56 3.87 -5.29
C GLY A 92 6.69 4.55 -4.51
N LEU A 93 6.35 5.09 -3.34
CA LEU A 93 7.30 5.52 -2.31
C LEU A 93 7.11 4.65 -1.08
N TRP A 94 8.14 3.95 -0.60
CA TRP A 94 8.02 3.06 0.56
C TRP A 94 7.84 3.88 1.86
N ALA A 95 6.65 3.82 2.44
CA ALA A 95 6.26 4.63 3.61
C ALA A 95 6.58 3.98 4.97
N SER A 96 6.99 2.71 5.02
CA SER A 96 7.15 1.99 6.28
C SER A 96 8.54 2.14 6.89
N GLY A 97 8.56 2.44 8.19
CA GLY A 97 9.78 2.76 8.92
C GLY A 97 10.36 4.15 8.60
N ASN A 98 11.62 4.38 8.94
CA ASN A 98 12.22 5.72 8.93
C ASN A 98 12.76 6.18 7.56
N GLY A 99 12.46 5.47 6.47
CA GLY A 99 13.09 5.65 5.15
C GLY A 99 12.53 6.78 4.28
N PHE A 100 11.31 7.28 4.56
CA PHE A 100 10.53 8.07 3.61
C PHE A 100 11.18 9.38 3.11
N GLN A 101 12.10 9.98 3.88
CA GLN A 101 12.83 11.16 3.39
C GLN A 101 13.71 10.85 2.18
N ASN A 102 14.22 9.62 2.05
CA ASN A 102 15.00 9.18 0.89
C ASN A 102 14.12 9.00 -0.34
N GLU A 103 12.89 8.53 -0.15
CA GLU A 103 11.87 8.44 -1.21
C GLU A 103 11.52 9.83 -1.76
N ILE A 104 11.30 10.81 -0.87
CA ILE A 104 11.10 12.22 -1.25
C ILE A 104 12.31 12.81 -1.99
N ASN A 105 13.54 12.46 -1.60
CA ASN A 105 14.75 12.90 -2.28
C ASN A 105 14.90 12.27 -3.68
N ALA A 106 14.62 10.97 -3.80
CA ALA A 106 14.63 10.27 -5.07
C ALA A 106 13.52 10.77 -6.01
N LEU A 107 12.35 11.12 -5.49
CA LEU A 107 11.27 11.77 -6.24
C LEU A 107 11.68 13.16 -6.76
N LYS A 108 12.37 13.98 -5.96
CA LYS A 108 12.91 15.28 -6.40
C LYS A 108 13.93 15.12 -7.53
N LYS A 109 14.91 14.24 -7.35
CA LYS A 109 15.88 13.91 -8.41
C LYS A 109 15.21 13.33 -9.65
N THR A 110 14.10 12.59 -9.49
CA THR A 110 13.31 12.08 -10.62
C THR A 110 12.67 13.22 -11.41
N ILE A 111 12.09 14.20 -10.72
CA ILE A 111 11.56 15.44 -11.32
C ILE A 111 12.68 16.17 -12.08
N ASP A 112 13.82 16.42 -11.43
CA ASP A 112 14.96 17.15 -12.00
C ASP A 112 15.55 16.45 -13.24
N GLN A 113 15.68 15.12 -13.20
CA GLN A 113 16.36 14.33 -14.23
C GLN A 113 15.45 13.89 -15.41
N TYR A 114 14.16 13.69 -15.15
CA TYR A 114 13.27 13.00 -16.11
C TYR A 114 11.99 13.77 -16.48
N CYS A 115 11.67 14.94 -15.92
CA CYS A 115 10.35 15.55 -16.19
C CYS A 115 10.04 15.81 -17.67
N SER A 116 11.05 16.12 -18.49
CA SER A 116 10.90 16.30 -19.95
C SER A 116 10.70 14.99 -20.75
N LYS A 117 10.68 13.84 -20.06
CA LYS A 117 10.57 12.49 -20.63
C LYS A 117 9.41 11.65 -20.05
N LEU A 118 8.74 12.15 -19.00
CA LEU A 118 7.70 11.41 -18.25
C LEU A 118 6.26 11.72 -18.70
N ASP A 119 6.07 12.65 -19.64
CA ASP A 119 4.75 12.94 -20.22
C ASP A 119 4.13 11.67 -20.83
N GLY A 120 2.85 11.44 -20.56
CA GLY A 120 2.12 10.22 -20.91
C GLY A 120 2.61 8.91 -20.27
N LEU A 121 3.65 8.91 -19.42
CA LEU A 121 4.23 7.69 -18.84
C LEU A 121 3.93 7.46 -17.36
N VAL A 122 3.29 8.40 -16.64
CA VAL A 122 2.95 8.22 -15.21
C VAL A 122 1.44 7.98 -15.06
N ALA A 123 1.08 6.83 -14.50
CA ALA A 123 -0.29 6.47 -14.16
C ALA A 123 -0.77 7.21 -12.89
N GLY A 124 0.10 7.28 -11.90
CA GLY A 124 -0.16 7.89 -10.59
C GLY A 124 1.01 7.65 -9.63
N ILE A 125 0.82 8.03 -8.36
CA ILE A 125 1.82 7.88 -7.31
C ILE A 125 1.18 7.18 -6.10
N SER A 126 1.78 6.10 -5.60
CA SER A 126 1.33 5.40 -4.39
C SER A 126 2.24 5.70 -3.19
N ILE A 127 1.66 6.23 -2.13
CA ILE A 127 2.34 6.47 -0.85
C ILE A 127 2.21 5.20 -0.02
N GLY A 128 3.23 4.35 -0.02
CA GLY A 128 3.22 3.10 0.74
C GLY A 128 2.49 1.93 0.07
N SER A 129 2.50 0.81 0.80
CA SER A 129 1.89 -0.50 0.49
C SER A 129 1.70 -1.28 1.79
N GLU A 130 0.46 -1.54 2.20
CA GLU A 130 0.05 -2.22 3.43
C GLU A 130 0.52 -1.57 4.76
N ASP A 131 0.90 -0.29 4.75
CA ASP A 131 1.45 0.38 5.93
C ASP A 131 0.49 0.43 7.13
N LEU A 132 -0.82 0.51 6.89
CA LEU A 132 -1.85 0.51 7.92
C LEU A 132 -2.15 -0.92 8.39
N TYR A 133 -2.21 -1.89 7.47
CA TYR A 133 -2.30 -3.31 7.84
C TYR A 133 -1.13 -3.70 8.74
N ARG A 134 0.11 -3.34 8.39
CA ARG A 134 1.30 -3.63 9.21
C ARG A 134 1.35 -2.88 10.55
N ASP A 135 0.56 -1.83 10.74
CA ASP A 135 0.36 -1.20 12.05
C ASP A 135 -0.86 -1.74 12.83
N SER A 136 -1.69 -2.61 12.22
CA SER A 136 -2.78 -3.31 12.93
C SER A 136 -2.26 -4.45 13.81
N ASP A 137 -3.06 -4.87 14.79
CA ASP A 137 -2.78 -6.05 15.63
C ASP A 137 -2.70 -7.37 14.84
N LEU A 138 -3.22 -7.40 13.61
CA LEU A 138 -3.13 -8.56 12.71
C LEU A 138 -1.79 -8.50 11.96
N GLY A 139 -1.55 -7.44 11.20
CA GLY A 139 -0.29 -7.26 10.47
C GLY A 139 0.94 -7.30 11.38
N LYS A 140 0.88 -6.80 12.61
CA LYS A 140 1.99 -6.91 13.59
C LYS A 140 2.40 -8.35 13.93
N LYS A 141 1.49 -9.33 13.81
CA LYS A 141 1.79 -10.76 13.95
C LYS A 141 2.33 -11.35 12.64
N ASN A 142 1.82 -10.87 11.51
CA ASN A 142 1.96 -11.51 10.20
C ASN A 142 3.18 -10.99 9.42
N SER A 143 3.59 -9.75 9.67
CA SER A 143 4.59 -9.02 8.88
C SER A 143 6.04 -9.44 9.14
N ASN A 144 6.28 -10.52 9.90
CA ASN A 144 7.62 -11.02 10.21
C ASN A 144 8.61 -9.94 10.72
N GLY A 145 8.09 -8.94 11.45
CA GLY A 145 8.86 -7.81 12.00
C GLY A 145 9.07 -6.61 11.06
N LEU A 146 8.51 -6.62 9.85
CA LEU A 146 8.47 -5.42 8.99
C LEU A 146 7.62 -4.33 9.66
N PRO A 147 8.06 -3.06 9.65
CA PRO A 147 7.28 -1.96 10.21
C PRO A 147 6.05 -1.63 9.34
N GLY A 148 5.04 -1.04 9.96
CA GLY A 148 3.98 -0.27 9.29
C GLY A 148 4.17 1.24 9.45
N ALA A 149 3.13 2.02 9.14
CA ALA A 149 3.03 3.44 9.46
C ALA A 149 1.57 3.85 9.72
N ASN A 150 1.31 4.48 10.87
CA ASN A 150 -0.05 4.89 11.27
C ASN A 150 -0.66 5.96 10.34
N ALA A 151 -1.99 6.10 10.42
CA ALA A 151 -2.78 7.03 9.63
C ALA A 151 -2.26 8.48 9.62
N GLN A 152 -1.83 9.03 10.76
CA GLN A 152 -1.35 10.41 10.84
C GLN A 152 0.01 10.57 10.16
N THR A 153 0.88 9.56 10.23
CA THR A 153 2.14 9.51 9.49
C THR A 153 1.88 9.50 7.98
N LEU A 154 0.97 8.65 7.49
CA LEU A 154 0.62 8.60 6.06
C LEU A 154 0.00 9.89 5.55
N VAL A 155 -0.90 10.54 6.29
CA VAL A 155 -1.45 11.87 5.93
C VAL A 155 -0.33 12.91 5.78
N ASN A 156 0.67 12.88 6.67
CA ASN A 156 1.84 13.76 6.58
C ASN A 156 2.74 13.44 5.37
N TYR A 157 2.82 12.17 4.95
CA TYR A 157 3.57 11.73 3.77
C TYR A 157 2.86 12.06 2.46
N ILE A 158 1.54 11.85 2.38
CA ILE A 158 0.68 12.29 1.27
C ILE A 158 0.83 13.80 1.05
N LYS A 159 0.78 14.58 2.14
CA LYS A 159 1.01 16.04 2.06
C LYS A 159 2.41 16.37 1.54
N GLN A 160 3.45 15.71 2.03
CA GLN A 160 4.83 15.96 1.57
C GLN A 160 5.05 15.64 0.09
N VAL A 161 4.39 14.60 -0.45
CA VAL A 161 4.43 14.33 -1.89
C VAL A 161 3.66 15.37 -2.68
N ARG A 162 2.43 15.74 -2.27
CA ARG A 162 1.65 16.81 -2.92
C ARG A 162 2.43 18.13 -2.95
N ASP A 163 3.11 18.50 -1.86
CA ASP A 163 3.99 19.68 -1.80
C ASP A 163 5.26 19.52 -2.69
N THR A 164 5.80 18.30 -2.83
CA THR A 164 7.01 18.01 -3.63
C THR A 164 6.75 18.00 -5.14
N VAL A 165 5.61 17.45 -5.60
CA VAL A 165 5.27 17.42 -7.04
C VAL A 165 4.70 18.75 -7.55
N LYS A 166 4.34 19.67 -6.65
CA LYS A 166 3.71 20.96 -6.98
C LYS A 166 4.59 21.80 -7.91
N GLY A 167 4.08 22.06 -9.13
CA GLY A 167 4.78 22.83 -10.16
C GLY A 167 5.76 22.01 -11.02
N SER A 168 5.95 20.72 -10.73
CA SER A 168 6.66 19.78 -11.61
C SER A 168 5.76 19.22 -12.71
N CYS A 169 6.30 18.39 -13.61
CA CYS A 169 5.51 17.58 -14.53
C CYS A 169 4.56 16.60 -13.83
N LEU A 170 4.84 16.21 -12.58
CA LEU A 170 4.04 15.26 -11.80
C LEU A 170 2.91 15.94 -11.02
N LYS A 171 2.70 17.26 -11.20
CA LYS A 171 1.72 18.05 -10.43
C LYS A 171 0.27 17.60 -10.58
N ASP A 172 -0.07 16.93 -11.68
CA ASP A 172 -1.41 16.42 -11.99
C ASP A 172 -1.51 14.88 -11.83
N ALA A 173 -0.43 14.20 -11.41
CA ALA A 173 -0.43 12.77 -11.19
C ALA A 173 -1.25 12.44 -9.91
N PRO A 174 -2.28 11.59 -10.00
CA PRO A 174 -3.18 11.36 -8.87
C PRO A 174 -2.52 10.47 -7.81
N ILE A 175 -2.69 10.83 -6.54
CA ILE A 175 -1.98 10.25 -5.40
C ILE A 175 -2.91 9.31 -4.62
N GLY A 176 -2.45 8.06 -4.47
CA GLY A 176 -3.10 6.99 -3.72
C GLY A 176 -2.26 6.53 -2.53
N HIS A 177 -2.89 5.71 -1.69
CA HIS A 177 -2.24 4.77 -0.79
C HIS A 177 -2.68 3.37 -1.22
N VAL A 178 -1.90 2.37 -0.87
CA VAL A 178 -2.17 0.98 -1.21
C VAL A 178 -2.25 0.17 0.08
N ASP A 179 -3.36 -0.52 0.32
CA ASP A 179 -3.54 -1.40 1.48
C ASP A 179 -4.61 -2.48 1.25
N THR A 180 -4.71 -3.37 2.23
CA THR A 180 -5.71 -4.41 2.40
C THR A 180 -7.11 -3.86 2.66
N TRP A 181 -8.15 -4.66 2.37
CA TRP A 181 -9.53 -4.28 2.72
C TRP A 181 -9.73 -4.10 4.23
N SER A 182 -8.98 -4.83 5.07
CA SER A 182 -9.13 -4.80 6.53
C SER A 182 -8.60 -3.50 7.12
N ALA A 183 -7.53 -2.94 6.56
CA ALA A 183 -7.05 -1.60 6.92
C ALA A 183 -8.02 -0.49 6.50
N TYR A 184 -8.62 -0.58 5.31
CA TYR A 184 -9.55 0.45 4.82
C TYR A 184 -10.88 0.52 5.59
N VAL A 185 -11.36 -0.59 6.16
CA VAL A 185 -12.60 -0.58 6.97
C VAL A 185 -12.40 -0.11 8.41
N ASP A 186 -11.17 0.09 8.87
CA ASP A 186 -10.92 0.69 10.18
C ASP A 186 -11.20 2.20 10.15
N GLY A 187 -12.13 2.64 11.00
CA GLY A 187 -12.50 4.05 11.14
C GLY A 187 -11.35 4.96 11.57
N ALA A 188 -10.31 4.43 12.23
CA ALA A 188 -9.09 5.17 12.56
C ALA A 188 -8.31 5.61 11.31
N ASN A 189 -8.46 4.89 10.20
CA ASN A 189 -7.72 5.10 8.96
C ASN A 189 -8.45 6.03 7.97
N LYS A 190 -9.69 6.44 8.26
CA LYS A 190 -10.47 7.37 7.43
C LYS A 190 -9.72 8.67 7.06
N PRO A 191 -8.90 9.31 7.92
CA PRO A 191 -8.13 10.50 7.54
C PRO A 191 -7.15 10.26 6.37
N VAL A 192 -6.64 9.02 6.21
CA VAL A 192 -5.85 8.63 5.05
C VAL A 192 -6.74 8.59 3.81
N ILE A 193 -7.85 7.82 3.87
CA ILE A 193 -8.82 7.70 2.77
C ILE A 193 -9.26 9.08 2.27
N ASP A 194 -9.60 10.00 3.16
CA ASP A 194 -10.06 11.36 2.82
C ASP A 194 -9.00 12.15 2.03
N ALA A 195 -7.72 12.01 2.36
CA ALA A 195 -6.60 12.74 1.75
C ALA A 195 -6.17 12.25 0.34
N LEU A 196 -6.70 11.14 -0.14
CA LEU A 196 -6.30 10.46 -1.39
C LEU A 196 -7.19 10.78 -2.60
N ASP A 197 -6.61 10.66 -3.79
CA ASP A 197 -7.33 10.77 -5.06
C ASP A 197 -7.94 9.42 -5.51
N TRP A 198 -7.33 8.29 -5.09
CA TRP A 198 -7.76 6.92 -5.37
C TRP A 198 -7.31 5.96 -4.25
N LEU A 199 -7.91 4.77 -4.18
CA LEU A 199 -7.54 3.72 -3.22
C LEU A 199 -6.94 2.51 -3.95
N GLY A 200 -5.78 2.05 -3.50
CA GLY A 200 -5.09 0.87 -4.02
C GLY A 200 -5.47 -0.39 -3.25
N MET A 201 -6.20 -1.27 -3.91
CA MET A 201 -6.61 -2.56 -3.38
C MET A 201 -5.48 -3.58 -3.57
N ASP A 202 -4.84 -3.94 -2.47
CA ASP A 202 -4.04 -5.17 -2.37
C ASP A 202 -4.94 -6.23 -1.71
N THR A 203 -5.16 -7.37 -2.38
CA THR A 203 -6.12 -8.38 -1.91
C THR A 203 -5.79 -9.76 -2.47
N TYR A 204 -5.64 -10.72 -1.54
CA TYR A 204 -5.28 -12.09 -1.84
C TYR A 204 -6.22 -13.06 -1.11
N PRO A 205 -7.33 -13.48 -1.73
CA PRO A 205 -8.25 -14.47 -1.16
C PRO A 205 -7.55 -15.76 -0.73
N TYR A 206 -6.46 -16.12 -1.43
CA TYR A 206 -5.57 -17.22 -1.10
C TYR A 206 -5.15 -17.26 0.37
N PHE A 207 -4.91 -16.11 1.00
CA PHE A 207 -4.43 -16.04 2.37
C PHE A 207 -5.54 -15.92 3.42
N GLU A 208 -6.83 -15.76 3.07
CA GLU A 208 -7.91 -15.60 4.05
C GLU A 208 -8.31 -16.93 4.75
N ASP A 209 -7.34 -17.53 5.46
CA ASP A 209 -7.34 -18.80 6.21
C ASP A 209 -8.52 -18.93 7.19
N ASP A 210 -8.94 -17.80 7.77
CA ASP A 210 -10.11 -17.66 8.66
C ASP A 210 -11.47 -17.91 7.98
N LYS A 211 -11.48 -18.20 6.67
CA LYS A 211 -12.67 -18.39 5.82
C LYS A 211 -12.53 -19.65 4.97
N ASP A 212 -13.61 -20.01 4.28
CA ASP A 212 -13.56 -21.03 3.22
C ASP A 212 -12.85 -20.46 1.97
N ASN A 213 -11.53 -20.34 2.05
CA ASN A 213 -10.66 -19.75 1.03
C ASN A 213 -10.29 -20.71 -0.11
N GLN A 214 -11.00 -21.81 -0.30
CA GLN A 214 -10.80 -22.67 -1.48
C GLN A 214 -11.02 -21.91 -2.80
N ILE A 215 -10.33 -22.34 -3.87
CA ILE A 215 -10.32 -21.63 -5.18
C ILE A 215 -11.72 -21.32 -5.72
N ALA A 216 -12.69 -22.21 -5.50
CA ALA A 216 -14.09 -22.01 -5.91
C ALA A 216 -14.70 -20.70 -5.39
N ASN A 217 -14.30 -20.27 -4.18
CA ASN A 217 -14.79 -19.06 -3.51
C ASN A 217 -13.86 -17.85 -3.69
N GLY A 218 -12.67 -18.02 -4.29
CA GLY A 218 -11.66 -16.97 -4.38
C GLY A 218 -12.17 -15.70 -5.06
N ARG A 219 -13.01 -15.85 -6.10
CA ARG A 219 -13.69 -14.73 -6.76
C ARG A 219 -14.64 -13.97 -5.83
N ASP A 220 -15.41 -14.68 -5.01
CA ASP A 220 -16.45 -14.06 -4.20
C ASP A 220 -15.85 -13.38 -2.95
N LEU A 221 -14.77 -13.94 -2.40
CA LEU A 221 -13.92 -13.28 -1.41
C LEU A 221 -13.30 -11.99 -1.99
N TYR A 222 -12.76 -12.03 -3.21
CA TYR A 222 -12.24 -10.85 -3.91
C TYR A 222 -13.33 -9.77 -4.09
N LEU A 223 -14.53 -10.15 -4.52
CA LEU A 223 -15.65 -9.22 -4.70
C LEU A 223 -16.14 -8.63 -3.37
N ALA A 224 -16.15 -9.43 -2.29
CA ALA A 224 -16.46 -8.95 -0.95
C ALA A 224 -15.41 -7.96 -0.42
N ALA A 225 -14.12 -8.20 -0.68
CA ALA A 225 -13.04 -7.27 -0.36
C ALA A 225 -13.19 -5.95 -1.15
N LEU A 226 -13.42 -6.02 -2.46
CA LEU A 226 -13.65 -4.86 -3.31
C LEU A 226 -14.85 -4.02 -2.80
N GLN A 227 -15.96 -4.66 -2.45
CA GLN A 227 -17.15 -3.99 -1.94
C GLN A 227 -16.87 -3.27 -0.60
N LYS A 228 -16.09 -3.87 0.30
CA LYS A 228 -15.68 -3.23 1.56
C LYS A 228 -14.88 -1.94 1.31
N ILE A 229 -13.91 -1.96 0.39
CA ILE A 229 -13.09 -0.78 0.06
C ILE A 229 -13.94 0.31 -0.63
N GLN A 230 -14.84 -0.08 -1.54
CA GLN A 230 -15.81 0.85 -2.16
C GLN A 230 -16.73 1.53 -1.12
N ASN A 231 -17.14 0.80 -0.09
CA ASN A 231 -17.94 1.34 1.02
C ASN A 231 -17.11 2.24 1.96
N ALA A 232 -15.81 1.98 2.11
CA ALA A 232 -14.90 2.79 2.93
C ALA A 232 -14.53 4.13 2.28
N GLY A 233 -14.39 4.18 0.95
CA GLY A 233 -14.16 5.41 0.18
C GLY A 233 -15.19 5.65 -0.93
N PRO A 234 -16.48 5.93 -0.62
CA PRO A 234 -17.52 6.08 -1.63
C PRO A 234 -17.19 7.14 -2.69
N GLY A 235 -17.23 6.74 -3.97
CA GLY A 235 -16.95 7.62 -5.10
C GLY A 235 -15.47 7.84 -5.43
N LYS A 236 -14.53 7.33 -4.62
CA LYS A 236 -13.10 7.31 -4.99
C LYS A 236 -12.84 6.15 -5.96
N PRO A 237 -12.02 6.33 -7.02
CA PRO A 237 -11.58 5.23 -7.86
C PRO A 237 -10.85 4.17 -7.05
N ILE A 238 -11.15 2.89 -7.30
CA ILE A 238 -10.39 1.75 -6.80
C ILE A 238 -9.46 1.28 -7.92
N TRP A 239 -8.18 1.13 -7.62
CA TRP A 239 -7.18 0.52 -8.50
C TRP A 239 -6.73 -0.79 -7.87
N VAL A 240 -6.56 -1.85 -8.65
CA VAL A 240 -6.15 -3.17 -8.15
C VAL A 240 -4.62 -3.23 -8.20
N THR A 241 -3.97 -2.88 -7.11
CA THR A 241 -2.50 -2.73 -7.07
C THR A 241 -1.79 -4.05 -6.83
N GLU A 242 -2.43 -4.99 -6.12
CA GLU A 242 -2.01 -6.38 -6.05
C GLU A 242 -3.21 -7.32 -5.94
N THR A 243 -3.23 -8.34 -6.81
CA THR A 243 -3.96 -9.58 -6.56
C THR A 243 -3.32 -10.71 -7.36
N GLY A 244 -3.51 -11.94 -6.90
CA GLY A 244 -3.00 -13.13 -7.57
C GLY A 244 -3.38 -14.40 -6.83
N TRP A 245 -3.05 -15.54 -7.44
CA TRP A 245 -3.14 -16.85 -6.80
C TRP A 245 -1.87 -17.66 -7.14
N PRO A 246 -1.24 -18.32 -6.17
CA PRO A 246 0.08 -18.91 -6.37
C PRO A 246 0.05 -20.21 -7.17
N VAL A 247 1.04 -20.36 -8.06
CA VAL A 247 1.28 -21.53 -8.91
C VAL A 247 1.93 -22.69 -8.16
N SER A 248 2.59 -22.44 -7.02
CA SER A 248 3.23 -23.46 -6.18
C SER A 248 3.50 -22.97 -4.75
N GLY A 249 3.72 -23.90 -3.81
CA GLY A 249 4.17 -23.61 -2.45
C GLY A 249 3.40 -24.35 -1.34
N LYS A 250 3.42 -23.79 -0.13
CA LYS A 250 2.57 -24.19 1.01
C LYS A 250 1.18 -23.57 0.86
N LYS A 251 0.13 -24.38 1.05
CA LYS A 251 -1.26 -23.91 1.20
C LYS A 251 -1.44 -22.99 2.42
N SER A 252 -2.45 -22.12 2.36
CA SER A 252 -3.07 -21.43 3.50
C SER A 252 -4.53 -21.90 3.58
N GLY A 253 -5.06 -22.21 4.77
CA GLY A 253 -6.43 -22.69 4.96
C GLY A 253 -6.79 -23.87 4.04
N GLY A 254 -7.84 -23.69 3.24
CA GLY A 254 -8.24 -24.53 2.11
C GLY A 254 -7.68 -24.08 0.74
N ALA A 255 -7.01 -22.94 0.64
CA ALA A 255 -6.43 -22.42 -0.60
C ALA A 255 -5.18 -23.22 -1.03
N VAL A 256 -5.33 -24.04 -2.08
CA VAL A 256 -4.24 -24.85 -2.63
C VAL A 256 -3.49 -24.10 -3.74
N PRO A 257 -2.14 -23.97 -3.67
CA PRO A 257 -1.34 -23.39 -4.74
C PRO A 257 -1.18 -24.40 -5.88
N SER A 258 -1.56 -24.02 -7.10
CA SER A 258 -1.35 -24.83 -8.30
C SER A 258 -1.48 -23.97 -9.56
N LYS A 259 -0.97 -24.44 -10.70
CA LYS A 259 -1.11 -23.77 -12.00
C LYS A 259 -2.57 -23.65 -12.44
N GLU A 260 -3.35 -24.70 -12.17
CA GLU A 260 -4.76 -24.81 -12.52
C GLU A 260 -5.59 -23.82 -11.70
N ASN A 261 -5.31 -23.71 -10.39
CA ASN A 261 -5.97 -22.74 -9.52
C ASN A 261 -5.53 -21.30 -9.83
N ALA A 262 -4.26 -21.09 -10.18
CA ALA A 262 -3.78 -19.79 -10.65
C ALA A 262 -4.47 -19.35 -11.96
N GLN A 263 -4.67 -20.28 -12.90
CA GLN A 263 -5.43 -20.04 -14.13
C GLN A 263 -6.90 -19.73 -13.85
N ASP A 264 -7.56 -20.51 -12.98
CA ASP A 264 -8.96 -20.30 -12.61
C ASP A 264 -9.17 -18.92 -11.96
N TYR A 265 -8.25 -18.49 -11.09
CA TYR A 265 -8.28 -17.16 -10.48
C TYR A 265 -8.00 -16.04 -11.51
N TRP A 266 -7.01 -16.22 -12.39
CA TRP A 266 -6.72 -15.30 -13.51
C TRP A 266 -7.95 -15.12 -14.42
N GLN A 267 -8.61 -16.21 -14.80
CA GLN A 267 -9.78 -16.22 -15.67
C GLN A 267 -11.04 -15.66 -14.99
N LYS A 268 -11.25 -15.89 -13.68
CA LYS A 268 -12.45 -15.43 -12.96
C LYS A 268 -12.34 -14.02 -12.38
N VAL A 269 -11.15 -13.54 -12.07
CA VAL A 269 -10.90 -12.24 -11.43
C VAL A 269 -10.11 -11.30 -12.35
N GLY A 270 -8.95 -11.72 -12.86
CA GLY A 270 -8.08 -10.87 -13.70
C GLY A 270 -8.70 -10.48 -15.04
N CYS A 271 -9.08 -11.48 -15.84
CA CYS A 271 -9.62 -11.30 -17.20
C CYS A 271 -10.83 -10.34 -17.31
N PRO A 272 -11.80 -10.34 -16.37
CA PRO A 272 -12.85 -9.33 -16.32
C PRO A 272 -12.38 -7.87 -16.14
N MET A 273 -11.16 -7.63 -15.65
CA MET A 273 -10.64 -6.31 -15.26
C MET A 273 -9.58 -5.75 -16.22
N PHE A 274 -8.78 -6.59 -16.89
CA PHE A 274 -7.78 -6.13 -17.84
C PHE A 274 -8.41 -5.28 -18.95
N GLY A 275 -7.81 -4.12 -19.25
CA GLY A 275 -8.38 -3.14 -20.22
C GLY A 275 -9.65 -2.40 -19.76
N LYS A 276 -10.09 -2.57 -18.51
CA LYS A 276 -11.29 -1.91 -17.94
C LYS A 276 -11.04 -1.25 -16.58
N THR A 277 -10.09 -1.75 -15.79
CA THR A 277 -9.71 -1.24 -14.46
C THR A 277 -8.20 -1.08 -14.40
N ASN A 278 -7.71 -0.08 -13.67
CA ASN A 278 -6.27 0.06 -13.42
C ASN A 278 -5.82 -1.12 -12.54
N VAL A 279 -4.96 -1.97 -13.07
CA VAL A 279 -4.58 -3.26 -12.46
C VAL A 279 -3.10 -3.57 -12.66
N TRP A 280 -2.44 -3.94 -11.56
CA TRP A 280 -1.11 -4.52 -11.54
C TRP A 280 -1.19 -5.90 -10.88
N TRP A 281 -1.09 -6.94 -11.69
CA TRP A 281 -1.18 -8.32 -11.21
C TRP A 281 0.06 -8.69 -10.40
N TYR A 282 -0.08 -9.53 -9.38
CA TYR A 282 1.04 -10.07 -8.62
C TYR A 282 1.24 -11.56 -8.96
N THR A 283 2.31 -11.93 -9.69
CA THR A 283 3.24 -11.05 -10.43
C THR A 283 3.70 -11.71 -11.73
N MET A 284 4.48 -11.00 -12.55
CA MET A 284 5.02 -11.59 -13.79
C MET A 284 6.02 -12.70 -13.47
N GLN A 285 7.08 -12.34 -12.75
CA GLN A 285 8.17 -13.21 -12.34
C GLN A 285 8.53 -12.91 -10.88
N ASP A 286 8.59 -13.95 -10.06
CA ASP A 286 9.14 -13.92 -8.70
C ASP A 286 10.29 -14.92 -8.49
N ALA A 287 10.45 -15.87 -9.42
CA ALA A 287 11.28 -17.06 -9.25
C ALA A 287 12.77 -16.90 -9.63
N GLU A 288 13.32 -15.69 -9.62
CA GLU A 288 14.69 -15.40 -10.12
C GLU A 288 15.62 -14.85 -9.03
N PRO A 289 16.76 -15.53 -8.73
CA PRO A 289 17.22 -16.86 -9.20
C PRO A 289 16.62 -18.04 -8.42
N GLN A 290 15.64 -17.81 -7.54
CA GLN A 290 15.04 -18.84 -6.69
C GLN A 290 13.52 -18.66 -6.60
N THR A 291 12.77 -19.75 -6.78
CA THR A 291 11.31 -19.79 -6.60
C THR A 291 10.94 -19.55 -5.12
N PRO A 292 10.14 -18.53 -4.78
CA PRO A 292 9.67 -18.31 -3.42
C PRO A 292 8.60 -19.33 -3.01
N ASN A 293 8.17 -19.29 -1.75
CA ASN A 293 7.17 -20.21 -1.22
C ASN A 293 6.17 -19.47 -0.30
N PRO A 294 4.93 -19.22 -0.75
CA PRO A 294 4.38 -19.53 -2.09
C PRO A 294 5.01 -18.70 -3.22
N SER A 295 4.76 -19.12 -4.47
CA SER A 295 5.17 -18.40 -5.70
C SER A 295 3.97 -18.07 -6.58
N PHE A 296 3.92 -16.83 -7.06
CA PHE A 296 2.85 -16.15 -7.79
C PHE A 296 3.24 -15.77 -9.23
N GLY A 297 4.48 -16.01 -9.66
CA GLY A 297 4.93 -15.72 -11.03
C GLY A 297 4.08 -16.43 -12.08
N VAL A 298 3.63 -15.71 -13.10
CA VAL A 298 2.95 -16.31 -14.27
C VAL A 298 3.93 -16.91 -15.29
N ILE A 299 5.22 -16.58 -15.19
CA ILE A 299 6.34 -17.23 -15.90
C ILE A 299 7.38 -17.79 -14.90
N GLY A 300 8.31 -18.60 -15.41
CA GLY A 300 9.43 -19.13 -14.63
C GLY A 300 10.56 -18.12 -14.41
N SER A 301 11.75 -18.61 -14.02
CA SER A 301 12.98 -17.81 -13.86
C SER A 301 13.53 -17.25 -15.19
N ASP A 302 13.29 -17.92 -16.31
CA ASP A 302 13.62 -17.41 -17.64
C ASP A 302 12.53 -16.47 -18.16
N LEU A 303 12.88 -15.20 -18.43
CA LEU A 303 12.00 -14.20 -19.03
C LEU A 303 11.53 -14.57 -20.46
N ASN A 304 12.16 -15.55 -21.10
CA ASN A 304 11.79 -16.09 -22.41
C ASN A 304 10.92 -17.36 -22.31
N SER A 305 10.60 -17.83 -21.09
CA SER A 305 9.76 -19.02 -20.91
C SER A 305 8.30 -18.77 -21.30
N GLU A 306 7.61 -19.82 -21.75
CA GLU A 306 6.16 -19.73 -21.93
C GLU A 306 5.45 -19.56 -20.57
N PRO A 307 4.29 -18.87 -20.53
CA PRO A 307 3.45 -18.79 -19.34
C PRO A 307 3.19 -20.16 -18.71
N LEU A 308 3.17 -20.20 -17.37
CA LEU A 308 3.00 -21.42 -16.60
C LEU A 308 1.58 -22.01 -16.71
N PHE A 309 0.61 -21.21 -17.20
CA PHE A 309 -0.79 -21.52 -17.48
C PHE A 309 -1.34 -20.61 -18.59
N ASP A 310 -2.54 -20.85 -19.14
CA ASP A 310 -3.08 -19.98 -20.21
C ASP A 310 -3.54 -18.63 -19.67
N LEU A 311 -2.93 -17.56 -20.19
CA LEU A 311 -3.25 -16.18 -19.84
C LEU A 311 -4.37 -15.59 -20.72
N SER A 312 -4.86 -16.32 -21.72
CA SER A 312 -5.86 -15.81 -22.66
C SER A 312 -7.25 -15.66 -22.02
N CYS A 313 -7.85 -14.49 -22.21
CA CYS A 313 -9.14 -14.12 -21.61
C CYS A 313 -10.36 -14.46 -22.49
N LYS A 314 -10.19 -15.35 -23.46
CA LYS A 314 -11.21 -15.66 -24.48
C LYS A 314 -12.40 -16.38 -23.84
N GLY A 315 -13.57 -15.73 -23.88
CA GLY A 315 -14.81 -16.24 -23.27
C GLY A 315 -15.02 -15.86 -21.80
N HIS A 316 -14.09 -15.12 -21.17
CA HIS A 316 -14.15 -14.74 -19.76
C HIS A 316 -14.55 -13.27 -19.54
N GLU A 317 -15.48 -12.77 -20.36
CA GLU A 317 -16.17 -11.50 -20.09
C GLU A 317 -17.27 -11.72 -19.05
N ASN A 318 -17.23 -10.97 -17.93
CA ASN A 318 -18.35 -10.95 -17.00
C ASN A 318 -19.56 -10.18 -17.58
N PRO A 319 -20.80 -10.51 -17.14
CA PRO A 319 -22.00 -9.74 -17.48
C PRO A 319 -21.89 -8.26 -17.06
N PRO A 320 -22.73 -7.37 -17.62
CA PRO A 320 -22.63 -5.92 -17.41
C PRO A 320 -22.62 -5.53 -15.93
N ALA A 321 -21.78 -4.55 -15.60
CA ALA A 321 -21.60 -4.05 -14.25
C ALA A 321 -22.91 -3.49 -13.65
N PRO A 322 -23.07 -3.49 -12.32
CA PRO A 322 -24.15 -2.76 -11.65
C PRO A 322 -24.15 -1.31 -12.10
N ALA A 323 -25.29 -0.83 -12.60
CA ALA A 323 -25.39 0.54 -13.12
C ALA A 323 -25.04 1.55 -12.02
N SER A 324 -24.09 2.46 -12.30
CA SER A 324 -23.81 3.60 -11.43
C SER A 324 -25.09 4.41 -11.23
N SER A 325 -25.59 4.44 -9.99
CA SER A 325 -26.82 5.13 -9.64
C SER A 325 -26.62 6.65 -9.69
N SER A 326 -26.76 7.22 -10.88
CA SER A 326 -26.85 8.67 -11.08
C SER A 326 -27.95 9.24 -10.20
N ALA A 327 -27.58 10.02 -9.19
CA ALA A 327 -28.52 10.58 -8.23
C ALA A 327 -29.60 11.40 -8.95
N PRO A 328 -30.90 11.25 -8.61
CA PRO A 328 -31.96 12.05 -9.21
C PRO A 328 -31.71 13.54 -8.97
N ALA A 329 -31.70 14.33 -10.04
CA ALA A 329 -31.53 15.78 -9.93
C ALA A 329 -32.68 16.39 -9.11
N SER A 330 -32.35 17.11 -8.04
CA SER A 330 -33.32 17.71 -7.13
C SER A 330 -34.21 18.74 -7.83
N ALA A 331 -35.46 18.36 -8.13
CA ALA A 331 -36.46 19.27 -8.67
C ALA A 331 -36.80 20.37 -7.65
N SER A 332 -36.53 21.62 -8.01
CA SER A 332 -36.79 22.79 -7.17
C SER A 332 -38.29 23.05 -7.03
N LYS A 333 -38.77 23.18 -5.78
CA LYS A 333 -40.17 23.54 -5.49
C LYS A 333 -40.31 25.05 -5.31
N SER A 334 -41.10 25.67 -6.18
CA SER A 334 -41.60 27.05 -6.00
C SER A 334 -42.84 27.06 -5.09
N SER A 335 -43.27 28.25 -4.63
CA SER A 335 -44.08 28.41 -3.40
C SER A 335 -45.42 29.12 -3.56
N ALA A 336 -46.50 28.44 -3.16
CA ALA A 336 -47.76 28.96 -2.57
C ALA A 336 -48.66 29.88 -3.46
N PRO A 337 -49.86 30.34 -3.01
CA PRO A 337 -50.63 30.01 -1.80
C PRO A 337 -52.15 29.71 -1.99
N ALA A 338 -52.86 29.38 -0.89
CA ALA A 338 -54.32 29.50 -0.63
C ALA A 338 -55.29 28.54 -1.38
N SER A 339 -56.42 28.04 -0.83
CA SER A 339 -57.16 28.16 0.46
C SER A 339 -58.08 26.90 0.68
N GLN A 340 -59.07 26.74 1.58
CA GLN A 340 -59.70 27.62 2.60
C GLN A 340 -60.24 26.93 3.88
N SER A 341 -61.32 26.13 3.83
CA SER A 341 -62.14 25.71 5.00
C SER A 341 -62.95 24.42 4.73
N SER A 342 -63.51 23.66 5.68
CA SER A 342 -63.73 23.76 7.15
C SER A 342 -63.57 22.33 7.79
N SER A 343 -64.02 21.90 8.98
CA SER A 343 -64.91 22.37 10.07
C SER A 343 -64.66 21.58 11.39
N ALA A 344 -65.26 21.98 12.52
CA ALA A 344 -65.35 21.20 13.78
C ALA A 344 -66.74 21.44 14.46
N PRO A 345 -67.15 20.64 15.47
CA PRO A 345 -66.87 21.00 16.88
C PRO A 345 -66.56 19.80 17.81
N ALA A 346 -66.42 20.03 19.13
CA ALA A 346 -65.87 19.08 20.12
C ALA A 346 -66.57 19.11 21.51
N SER A 347 -66.25 18.13 22.38
CA SER A 347 -66.41 18.09 23.87
C SER A 347 -66.09 16.66 24.37
N ASN A 348 -65.76 16.29 25.63
CA ASN A 348 -65.34 16.89 26.93
C ASN A 348 -64.88 15.67 27.83
N GLN A 349 -64.29 15.68 29.04
CA GLN A 349 -63.64 16.56 30.06
C GLN A 349 -63.02 15.59 31.13
N SER A 350 -62.21 15.95 32.15
CA SER A 350 -61.08 16.90 32.31
C SER A 350 -60.50 16.79 33.76
N SER A 351 -59.19 17.03 33.96
CA SER A 351 -58.51 17.33 35.25
C SER A 351 -58.37 16.17 36.30
N SER A 352 -57.55 16.25 37.38
CA SER A 352 -56.88 17.39 38.06
C SER A 352 -55.54 17.04 38.81
N LYS A 353 -54.90 18.08 39.38
CA LYS A 353 -53.67 18.17 40.26
C LYS A 353 -54.07 19.06 41.50
N PRO A 354 -53.25 19.49 42.51
CA PRO A 354 -51.81 19.32 42.88
C PRO A 354 -51.63 18.54 44.24
N THR A 355 -50.71 18.69 45.23
CA THR A 355 -49.73 19.74 45.68
C THR A 355 -48.49 19.15 46.41
N THR A 356 -48.02 19.72 47.55
CA THR A 356 -46.67 19.50 48.18
C THR A 356 -46.64 19.78 49.70
N THR A 357 -45.77 19.13 50.50
CA THR A 357 -45.01 19.72 51.65
C THR A 357 -43.91 18.80 52.27
N GLU A 358 -43.15 19.34 53.23
CA GLU A 358 -41.75 19.13 53.68
C GLU A 358 -41.34 18.00 54.68
N ALA A 359 -40.04 17.63 54.60
CA ALA A 359 -38.97 17.55 55.64
C ALA A 359 -38.99 16.71 56.97
N SER A 360 -37.99 15.79 57.04
CA SER A 360 -36.95 15.64 58.10
C SER A 360 -37.17 14.92 59.47
N LYS A 361 -36.41 13.83 59.72
CA LYS A 361 -35.42 13.62 60.82
C LYS A 361 -34.94 12.14 60.95
N GLY A 362 -33.77 11.90 61.57
CA GLY A 362 -33.21 10.59 61.95
C GLY A 362 -33.52 10.19 63.42
N PRO A 363 -32.75 9.33 64.14
CA PRO A 363 -31.28 9.11 64.00
C PRO A 363 -30.71 7.68 64.28
N ALA A 364 -29.37 7.51 64.10
CA ALA A 364 -28.40 6.70 64.92
C ALA A 364 -28.62 5.17 65.13
N THR A 365 -27.64 4.27 65.39
CA THR A 365 -26.14 4.19 65.39
C THR A 365 -25.78 2.68 65.32
N SER A 366 -24.54 2.16 65.20
CA SER A 366 -23.21 2.61 65.67
C SER A 366 -22.04 2.06 64.82
N GLN A 367 -20.84 2.61 65.04
CA GLN A 367 -19.55 2.23 64.42
C GLN A 367 -18.49 1.94 65.51
N PRO A 368 -17.40 1.22 65.19
CA PRO A 368 -16.10 1.32 65.89
C PRO A 368 -14.99 2.06 65.10
N THR A 369 -13.76 2.07 65.62
CA THR A 369 -12.65 3.02 65.32
C THR A 369 -11.27 2.33 65.45
N THR A 370 -10.08 2.73 64.93
CA THR A 370 -9.51 3.75 63.98
C THR A 370 -7.99 3.42 63.88
N MET A 371 -7.06 4.00 63.09
CA MET A 371 -6.98 5.12 62.11
C MET A 371 -5.79 4.91 61.13
N ALA A 372 -5.47 5.90 60.29
CA ALA A 372 -4.15 6.13 59.67
C ALA A 372 -3.56 7.48 60.13
N THR A 373 -2.27 7.78 59.85
CA THR A 373 -1.58 9.12 59.83
C THR A 373 -0.05 8.94 59.96
N THR A 374 0.85 9.91 59.70
CA THR A 374 1.23 10.69 58.48
C THR A 374 2.47 11.56 58.83
N ASN A 375 3.33 11.90 57.85
CA ASN A 375 4.47 12.85 57.93
C ASN A 375 5.67 12.43 58.83
N GLY A 376 6.91 12.90 58.66
CA GLY A 376 7.52 13.72 57.57
C GLY A 376 8.88 14.35 57.95
N ASN A 377 9.77 14.61 56.97
CA ASN A 377 11.07 15.33 57.03
C ASN A 377 12.19 14.86 58.01
N GLY A 378 13.47 14.97 57.60
CA GLY A 378 14.63 14.88 58.54
C GLY A 378 16.03 14.64 57.94
N ASN A 379 16.79 15.71 57.72
CA ASN A 379 18.20 15.77 57.26
C ASN A 379 19.24 15.19 58.27
N GLY A 380 20.37 14.61 57.83
CA GLY A 380 21.50 14.23 58.72
C GLY A 380 22.66 13.41 58.09
N SER A 381 23.92 13.83 58.27
CA SER A 381 25.12 13.38 57.53
C SER A 381 26.08 12.42 58.27
N ASN A 382 27.09 11.89 57.53
CA ASN A 382 28.39 11.31 57.97
C ASN A 382 28.35 9.92 58.66
N THR A 383 29.37 9.04 58.63
CA THR A 383 30.64 8.82 57.88
C THR A 383 30.98 7.32 58.06
N GLN A 384 31.78 6.55 57.29
CA GLN A 384 33.18 6.66 56.79
C GLN A 384 33.45 5.29 56.08
N GLY A 385 34.36 5.03 55.12
CA GLY A 385 35.26 5.83 54.26
C GLY A 385 35.49 5.06 52.92
N GLN A 386 35.94 5.71 51.84
CA GLN A 386 37.33 5.69 51.32
C GLN A 386 37.78 4.32 50.72
N SER A 387 38.29 4.21 49.47
CA SER A 387 38.89 5.21 48.55
C SER A 387 38.65 4.97 47.05
N LYS A 388 38.75 6.06 46.27
CA LYS A 388 38.91 6.17 44.78
C LYS A 388 40.44 6.35 44.47
N PRO A 389 40.96 6.76 43.28
CA PRO A 389 40.48 6.81 41.88
C PRO A 389 41.43 6.00 40.92
N THR A 390 41.60 6.15 39.58
CA THR A 390 41.52 7.33 38.66
C THR A 390 41.43 6.94 37.17
N GLN A 391 41.02 7.90 36.32
CA GLN A 391 40.94 7.83 34.84
C GLN A 391 41.96 8.79 34.19
N SER A 392 42.47 8.47 32.98
CA SER A 392 42.80 9.36 31.84
C SER A 392 43.63 8.54 30.80
N ALA A 393 43.64 8.72 29.47
CA ALA A 393 43.11 9.68 28.48
C ALA A 393 44.21 10.42 27.67
N ASN A 394 44.30 10.04 26.39
CA ASN A 394 44.81 10.77 25.20
C ASN A 394 46.31 11.03 24.89
N ASN A 395 46.56 11.00 23.57
CA ASN A 395 47.60 11.64 22.74
C ASN A 395 49.09 11.19 22.79
N GLY A 396 49.70 11.08 21.59
CA GLY A 396 51.01 11.73 21.40
C GLY A 396 52.08 11.25 20.39
N GLY A 397 51.78 10.75 19.17
CA GLY A 397 52.80 10.57 18.09
C GLY A 397 53.94 9.56 18.39
N SER A 398 55.06 9.48 17.66
CA SER A 398 55.35 9.72 16.23
C SER A 398 56.73 9.13 15.88
N SER A 399 56.90 8.58 14.66
CA SER A 399 58.21 8.24 14.04
C SER A 399 59.00 7.09 14.76
N ASP A 400 60.03 6.43 14.19
CA ASP A 400 60.68 6.53 12.88
C ASP A 400 61.37 5.21 12.42
N ASN A 401 61.71 5.14 11.12
CA ASN A 401 62.66 4.26 10.37
C ASN A 401 63.43 3.10 11.04
N ASN A 402 63.46 1.91 10.38
CA ASN A 402 64.61 1.48 9.54
C ASN A 402 64.51 0.10 8.81
N ASN A 403 64.43 0.15 7.48
CA ASN A 403 65.36 -0.42 6.46
C ASN A 403 65.95 -1.87 6.50
N LYS A 404 66.11 -2.42 5.27
CA LYS A 404 66.97 -3.52 4.76
C LYS A 404 66.54 -5.00 4.89
N PRO A 405 67.02 -5.91 3.99
CA PRO A 405 66.18 -7.01 3.47
C PRO A 405 66.84 -8.41 3.42
N SER A 406 66.08 -9.42 2.97
CA SER A 406 66.62 -10.58 2.24
C SER A 406 65.59 -11.18 1.24
N GLN A 407 66.08 -12.00 0.31
CA GLN A 407 65.31 -12.85 -0.62
C GLN A 407 64.90 -14.16 0.12
N THR A 408 63.83 -14.90 -0.21
CA THR A 408 63.66 -15.74 -1.42
C THR A 408 62.25 -16.37 -1.54
N THR A 409 61.81 -16.62 -2.79
CA THR A 409 60.98 -17.77 -3.28
C THR A 409 59.58 -18.12 -2.71
N SER A 410 58.66 -18.35 -3.65
CA SER A 410 57.59 -19.39 -3.67
C SER A 410 56.21 -19.18 -3.00
N ALA A 411 55.24 -18.87 -3.89
CA ALA A 411 53.92 -19.51 -4.03
C ALA A 411 52.78 -19.28 -3.00
N ALA A 412 51.56 -19.64 -3.45
CA ALA A 412 50.30 -19.77 -2.69
C ALA A 412 49.77 -18.53 -1.94
N GLY A 413 49.23 -17.56 -2.68
CA GLY A 413 48.47 -16.44 -2.10
C GLY A 413 47.17 -16.90 -1.40
N SER A 414 47.11 -16.72 -0.08
CA SER A 414 45.92 -16.97 0.75
C SER A 414 45.12 -15.68 1.01
N LYS A 415 43.87 -15.83 1.47
CA LYS A 415 42.94 -14.72 1.76
C LYS A 415 43.52 -13.66 2.71
N PRO A 416 43.31 -12.36 2.46
CA PRO A 416 43.14 -11.37 3.52
C PRO A 416 41.72 -11.47 4.10
N SER A 417 41.59 -11.43 5.42
CA SER A 417 40.31 -11.11 6.07
C SER A 417 40.18 -9.59 6.23
N VAL A 418 38.97 -9.06 6.03
CA VAL A 418 38.60 -7.70 6.42
C VAL A 418 37.43 -7.83 7.38
N GLY A 419 37.53 -7.20 8.56
CA GLY A 419 36.54 -7.36 9.63
C GLY A 419 35.20 -6.72 9.29
N ALA A 420 34.12 -7.49 9.34
CA ALA A 420 32.77 -6.97 9.19
C ALA A 420 32.31 -6.26 10.48
N ALA A 421 32.47 -4.94 10.53
CA ALA A 421 31.69 -4.11 11.45
C ALA A 421 30.25 -4.03 10.91
N GLY A 422 29.28 -4.53 11.67
CA GLY A 422 27.93 -4.74 11.19
C GLY A 422 27.12 -3.44 11.04
N ASN A 423 26.50 -3.28 9.86
CA ASN A 423 25.30 -2.47 9.66
C ASN A 423 24.35 -3.26 8.76
N LEU A 424 23.17 -3.62 9.28
CA LEU A 424 22.20 -4.46 8.58
C LEU A 424 21.32 -3.60 7.65
N ASN A 425 21.65 -3.60 6.35
CA ASN A 425 20.88 -2.90 5.32
C ASN A 425 19.54 -3.63 5.05
N ALA A 426 18.49 -3.28 5.81
CA ALA A 426 17.15 -3.89 5.75
C ALA A 426 16.33 -3.59 4.47
N PHE A 427 16.97 -3.11 3.39
CA PHE A 427 16.29 -2.62 2.18
C PHE A 427 16.22 -3.64 1.02
N GLY A 428 16.93 -4.78 1.11
CA GLY A 428 16.87 -5.83 0.09
C GLY A 428 15.66 -6.76 0.17
N ALA A 429 14.75 -6.55 1.12
CA ALA A 429 13.66 -7.48 1.42
C ALA A 429 12.38 -7.23 0.62
N ALA A 430 12.08 -5.98 0.20
CA ALA A 430 10.73 -5.52 -0.16
C ALA A 430 9.96 -6.45 -1.12
N GLY A 431 10.60 -6.97 -2.19
CA GLY A 431 9.93 -7.86 -3.16
C GLY A 431 9.48 -9.21 -2.59
N ALA A 432 10.26 -9.81 -1.69
CA ALA A 432 9.90 -11.05 -0.99
C ALA A 432 9.10 -10.79 0.30
N ALA A 433 9.28 -9.62 0.89
CA ALA A 433 8.63 -9.15 2.12
C ALA A 433 7.11 -9.09 2.01
N VAL A 434 6.58 -8.73 0.84
CA VAL A 434 5.13 -8.71 0.55
C VAL A 434 4.53 -10.12 0.67
N VAL A 435 5.13 -11.14 0.05
CA VAL A 435 4.69 -12.54 0.22
C VAL A 435 4.83 -12.99 1.68
N LEU A 436 5.88 -12.54 2.37
CA LEU A 436 6.12 -12.84 3.79
C LEU A 436 5.12 -12.14 4.74
N ALA A 437 4.49 -11.02 4.37
CA ALA A 437 3.54 -10.30 5.21
C ALA A 437 2.12 -10.92 5.23
N ALA A 438 1.84 -11.78 4.25
CA ALA A 438 0.58 -12.49 4.11
C ALA A 438 0.59 -13.91 4.70
N LEU A 439 1.72 -14.39 5.25
CA LEU A 439 1.91 -15.77 5.74
C LEU A 439 1.16 -16.14 7.04
N ALA A 440 0.26 -15.30 7.56
CA ALA A 440 -0.48 -15.57 8.80
C ALA A 440 -1.82 -14.79 8.94
N LEU A 441 -2.50 -14.50 7.83
CA LEU A 441 -3.97 -14.40 7.91
C LEU A 441 -4.52 -15.79 8.32
#